data_AF-A0A3D4EAE3-F1
#
_entry.id   AF-A0A3D4EAE3-F1
#
_cell.length_a   1.000
_cell.length_b   1.000
_cell.length_c   1.000
_cell.angle_alpha   90.00
_cell.angle_beta   90.00
_cell.angle_gamma   90.00
#
_symmetry.space_group_name_H-M   'P 1'
#
loop_
_entity.id
_entity.type
_entity.pdbx_description
1 polymer ?
#
loop_
_entity_poly.entity_id
_entity_poly.type
_entity_poly.pdbx_seq_one_letter_code
_entity_poly.pdbx_strand_id
1 'polypeptide(L)' 'MYYIIADKVKAAGFGISLFGHRTNGSLVIVNEKELPDVPGDTPAKKAKALGGKVYSDEGIKKALKEGGWS' A
#
# COMPACT_ATOMS: atom_id res chain seq x y z
N MET A 1 5.39 -7.42 10.02
CA MET A 1 4.76 -7.27 8.70
C MET A 1 3.74 -6.15 8.77
N TYR A 2 3.81 -5.21 7.85
CA TYR A 2 2.83 -4.13 7.70
C TYR A 2 2.36 -4.02 6.25
N TYR A 3 1.34 -3.21 6.04
CA TYR A 3 0.82 -2.87 4.73
C TYR A 3 0.69 -1.37 4.60
N ILE A 4 0.63 -0.89 3.38
CA ILE A 4 0.35 0.50 3.06
C ILE A 4 -0.83 0.52 2.12
N ILE A 5 -1.86 1.30 2.47
CA ILE A 5 -2.85 1.74 1.48
C ILE A 5 -2.26 2.99 0.85
N ALA A 6 -1.93 2.90 -0.44
CA ALA A 6 -1.16 3.87 -1.19
C ALA A 6 -1.89 4.33 -2.45
N ASP A 7 -1.44 5.44 -3.05
CA ASP A 7 -1.88 5.84 -4.38
C ASP A 7 -1.27 4.88 -5.43
N LYS A 8 -2.12 4.34 -6.30
CA LYS A 8 -1.72 3.34 -7.30
C LYS A 8 -0.77 3.88 -8.36
N VAL A 9 -0.86 5.17 -8.70
CA VAL A 9 0.01 5.81 -9.69
C VAL A 9 1.41 5.97 -9.10
N LYS A 10 1.50 6.40 -7.84
CA LYS A 10 2.77 6.46 -7.13
C LYS A 10 3.38 5.08 -6.94
N ALA A 11 2.59 4.08 -6.52
CA ALA A 11 3.06 2.71 -6.37
C ALA A 11 3.64 2.15 -7.69
N ALA A 12 2.92 2.31 -8.80
CA ALA A 12 3.42 1.92 -10.12
C ALA A 12 4.68 2.70 -10.53
N GLY A 13 4.78 3.99 -10.17
CA GLY A 13 5.97 4.81 -10.40
C GLY A 13 7.23 4.31 -9.67
N PHE A 14 7.07 3.57 -8.57
CA PHE A 14 8.17 2.89 -7.87
C PHE A 14 8.37 1.44 -8.33
N GLY A 15 7.78 1.03 -9.45
CA GLY A 15 7.94 -0.31 -10.02
C GLY A 15 7.08 -1.40 -9.36
N ILE A 16 6.15 -1.03 -8.48
CA ILE A 16 5.23 -1.99 -7.86
C ILE A 16 4.18 -2.38 -8.91
N SER A 17 4.15 -3.67 -9.28
CA SER A 17 3.11 -4.22 -10.13
C SER A 17 1.77 -4.17 -9.42
N LEU A 18 0.73 -3.62 -10.07
CA LEU A 18 -0.62 -3.60 -9.49
C LEU A 18 -1.40 -4.89 -9.77
N PHE A 19 -0.86 -5.80 -10.58
CA PHE A 19 -1.55 -7.02 -10.97
C PHE A 19 -1.69 -7.98 -9.77
N GLY A 20 -2.91 -8.42 -9.48
CA GLY A 20 -3.21 -9.28 -8.33
C GLY A 20 -3.33 -8.54 -6.99
N HIS A 21 -3.12 -7.22 -6.98
CA HIS A 21 -3.34 -6.42 -5.77
C HIS A 21 -4.80 -6.08 -5.59
N ARG A 22 -5.18 -5.90 -4.31
CA ARG A 22 -6.45 -5.28 -3.95
C ARG A 22 -6.40 -3.79 -4.25
N THR A 23 -7.34 -3.33 -5.07
CA THR A 23 -7.46 -1.92 -5.46
C THR A 23 -8.83 -1.35 -5.12
N ASN A 24 -8.88 -0.07 -4.79
CA ASN A 24 -10.11 0.67 -4.52
C ASN A 24 -10.00 2.08 -5.11
N GLY A 25 -10.59 2.30 -6.28
CA GLY A 25 -10.48 3.57 -7.00
C GLY A 25 -9.04 3.90 -7.39
N SER A 26 -8.46 4.93 -6.77
CA SER A 26 -7.05 5.34 -6.94
C SER A 26 -6.11 4.66 -5.93
N LEU A 27 -6.62 3.85 -5.02
CA LEU A 27 -5.86 3.24 -3.94
C LEU A 27 -5.46 1.78 -4.26
N VAL A 28 -4.33 1.37 -3.71
CA VAL A 28 -3.83 -0.01 -3.74
C VAL A 28 -3.31 -0.41 -2.36
N ILE A 29 -3.50 -1.68 -1.99
CA ILE A 29 -2.84 -2.27 -0.81
C ILE A 29 -1.52 -2.89 -1.25
N VAL A 30 -0.42 -2.48 -0.62
CA VAL A 30 0.92 -3.04 -0.83
C VAL A 30 1.48 -3.56 0.48
N ASN A 31 2.20 -4.67 0.43
CA ASN A 31 2.81 -5.29 1.61
C ASN A 31 4.25 -4.79 1.83
N GLU A 32 4.77 -4.97 3.04
CA GLU A 32 6.16 -4.60 3.41
C GLU A 32 7.25 -5.14 2.46
N LYS A 33 7.11 -6.37 1.97
CA LYS A 33 8.09 -7.07 1.11
C LYS A 33 8.15 -6.50 -0.31
N GLU A 34 7.12 -5.76 -0.73
CA GLU A 34 7.01 -5.13 -2.04
C GLU A 34 7.60 -3.71 -2.07
N LEU A 35 8.24 -3.30 -0.97
CA LEU A 35 8.78 -1.96 -0.79
C LEU A 35 10.32 -1.88 -0.74
N PRO A 36 11.13 -2.77 -1.37
CA PRO A 36 12.58 -2.66 -1.30
C PRO A 36 13.08 -1.36 -1.95
N ASP A 37 12.46 -0.96 -3.07
CA ASP A 37 12.86 0.21 -3.87
C ASP A 37 12.15 1.51 -3.47
N VAL A 38 11.20 1.44 -2.53
CA VAL A 38 10.50 2.62 -2.04
C VAL A 38 11.38 3.36 -1.02
N PRO A 39 11.69 4.66 -1.26
CA PRO A 39 12.59 5.41 -0.40
C PRO A 39 11.99 5.60 1.00
N GLY A 40 12.83 5.38 2.01
CA GLY A 40 12.48 5.57 3.42
C GLY A 40 13.02 4.46 4.32
N ASP A 41 13.66 4.87 5.40
CA ASP A 41 14.20 4.01 6.46
C ASP A 41 13.12 3.48 7.44
N THR A 42 11.92 4.05 7.40
CA THR A 42 10.79 3.63 8.24
C THR A 42 9.52 3.40 7.43
N PRO A 43 8.58 2.54 7.90
CA PRO A 43 7.30 2.32 7.23
C PRO A 43 6.53 3.63 6.97
N ALA A 44 6.58 4.57 7.93
CA ALA A 44 5.94 5.88 7.81
C ALA A 44 6.54 6.73 6.68
N LYS A 45 7.87 6.72 6.52
CA LYS A 45 8.54 7.42 5.42
C LYS A 45 8.21 6.79 4.06
N LYS A 46 8.19 5.46 3.97
CA LYS A 46 7.77 4.73 2.76
C LYS A 46 6.32 5.01 2.40
N ALA A 47 5.42 5.03 3.38
CA ALA A 47 4.03 5.41 3.17
C ALA A 47 3.90 6.84 2.65
N LYS A 48 4.67 7.79 3.21
CA LYS A 48 4.70 9.17 2.72
C LYS A 48 5.16 9.24 1.25
N ALA A 49 6.20 8.49 0.86
CA ALA A 49 6.67 8.43 -0.53
C ALA A 49 5.57 7.92 -1.48
N LEU A 50 4.83 6.89 -1.05
CA LEU A 50 3.71 6.32 -1.79
C LEU A 50 2.41 7.13 -1.71
N GLY A 51 2.38 8.25 -0.98
CA GLY A 51 1.17 9.02 -0.74
C GLY A 51 0.09 8.25 0.05
N GLY A 52 0.51 7.34 0.92
CA GLY A 52 -0.34 6.42 1.63
C GLY A 52 -0.21 6.48 3.15
N LYS A 53 -0.83 5.49 3.82
CA LYS A 53 -0.79 5.31 5.27
C LYS A 53 -0.46 3.86 5.62
N VAL A 54 0.32 3.68 6.70
CA VAL A 54 0.70 2.36 7.22
C VAL A 54 -0.45 1.76 8.03
N TYR A 55 -0.66 0.46 7.85
CA TYR A 55 -1.63 -0.34 8.58
C TYR A 55 -0.98 -1.63 9.09
N SER A 56 -1.45 -2.08 10.26
CA SER A 56 -1.19 -3.43 10.75
C SER A 56 -2.04 -4.46 9.98
N ASP A 57 -1.75 -5.75 10.17
CA ASP A 57 -2.58 -6.85 9.66
C ASP A 57 -4.05 -6.70 10.06
N GLU A 58 -4.34 -6.37 11.32
CA GLU A 58 -5.70 -6.15 11.80
C GLU A 58 -6.34 -4.91 11.16
N GLY A 59 -5.58 -3.83 11.00
CA GLY A 59 -6.03 -2.60 10.36
C GLY A 59 -6.44 -2.81 8.91
N ILE A 60 -5.66 -3.58 8.13
CA ILE A 60 -6.02 -3.92 6.75
C ILE A 60 -7.23 -4.83 6.68
N LYS A 61 -7.32 -5.84 7.55
CA LYS A 61 -8.52 -6.70 7.58
C LYS A 61 -9.78 -5.90 7.84
N LYS A 62 -9.71 -4.87 8.69
CA LYS A 62 -10.83 -3.94 8.90
C LYS A 62 -11.13 -3.12 7.65
N ALA A 63 -10.12 -2.52 7.02
CA ALA A 63 -10.30 -1.74 5.79
C ALA A 63 -10.89 -2.57 4.63
N LEU A 64 -10.51 -3.86 4.53
CA LEU A 64 -11.08 -4.79 3.54
C LEU A 64 -12.56 -5.10 3.83
N LYS A 65 -12.94 -5.24 5.11
CA LYS A 65 -14.33 -5.47 5.53
C LYS A 65 -15.23 -4.26 5.29
N GLU A 66 -14.69 -3.04 5.34
CA GLU A 66 -15.42 -1.81 5.01
C GLU A 66 -15.82 -1.74 3.52
N GLY A 67 -15.21 -2.58 2.67
CA GLY A 67 -15.62 -2.79 1.27
C GLY A 67 -14.92 -1.86 0.27
N GLY A 68 -15.30 -1.98 -1.00
CA GLY A 68 -14.76 -1.18 -2.12
C GLY A 68 -13.46 -1.71 -2.73
N TRP A 69 -12.95 -2.84 -2.26
CA TRP A 69 -11.73 -3.46 -2.77
C TRP A 69 -12.04 -4.54 -3.80
N SER A 70 -11.49 -4.40 -5.01
CA SER A 70 -11.49 -5.43 -6.07
C SER A 70 -10.17 -6.19 -6.06
#